data_AF-A0A9D5JKK5-F1
#
_entry.id   AF-A0A9D5JKK5-F1
#
_cell.length_a   1.000
_cell.length_b   1.000
_cell.length_c   1.000
_cell.angle_alpha   90.00
_cell.angle_beta   90.00
_cell.angle_gamma   90.00
#
_symmetry.space_group_name_H-M   'P 1'
#
loop_
_entity.id
_entity.type
_entity.pdbx_description
1 polymer ?
#
loop_
_entity_poly.entity_id
_entity_poly.type
_entity_poly.pdbx_seq_one_letter_code
_entity_poly.pdbx_strand_id
1 'polypeptide(L)'
;MTPLLDPAPPERGHLLVVNQPQSLPSSWISPKYRYIINFRDPRDRICNMYHWQFSNPFPGMTAEERADRVEEARKAGIDGWVIFKSSRQFRGRNDLYDRFFQILEEHPGQCLVLTYARLCLDFDDFIRRLSHFTGIPVTESMLKRLEIERPENLGDNPRWVGNRWEGSDIMPGRYKRELQPETIEIINEKMKPYLRRMAKYDPDYAHLYLEGL
;
A
#
# COMPACT_ATOMS: atom_id res chain seq x y z
N MET A 1 2.09 11.56 17.62
CA MET A 1 2.26 10.10 17.51
C MET A 1 3.37 9.70 18.46
N THR A 2 3.04 9.00 19.55
CA THR A 2 4.04 8.43 20.43
C THR A 2 4.81 7.39 19.61
N PRO A 3 6.16 7.44 19.53
CA PRO A 3 6.89 6.32 18.97
C PRO A 3 6.42 5.06 19.70
N LEU A 4 6.34 3.94 18.98
CA LEU A 4 6.35 2.67 19.67
C LEU A 4 7.63 2.71 20.52
N LEU A 5 7.49 3.02 21.82
CA LEU A 5 8.39 2.53 22.85
C LEU A 5 8.57 1.04 22.53
N ASP A 6 9.71 0.45 22.86
CA ASP A 6 10.09 -0.87 22.35
C ASP A 6 9.62 -2.00 23.30
N PRO A 7 8.32 -2.36 23.45
CA PRO A 7 8.01 -3.70 23.89
C PRO A 7 8.25 -4.62 22.70
N ALA A 8 8.87 -5.76 22.97
CA ALA A 8 8.85 -6.87 22.04
C ALA A 8 7.39 -7.10 21.56
N PRO A 9 7.17 -7.35 20.27
CA PRO A 9 5.82 -7.62 19.80
C PRO A 9 5.32 -8.90 20.47
N PRO A 10 4.00 -9.03 20.71
CA PRO A 10 3.43 -10.18 21.40
C PRO A 10 3.91 -11.50 20.78
N GLU A 11 4.26 -12.46 21.64
CA GLU A 11 5.06 -13.61 21.23
C GLU A 11 4.34 -14.56 20.24
N ARG A 12 3.02 -14.78 20.38
CA ARG A 12 2.23 -15.69 19.53
C ARG A 12 0.75 -15.34 19.48
N GLY A 13 0.06 -15.77 18.42
CA GLY A 13 -1.41 -15.73 18.32
C GLY A 13 -2.02 -14.35 18.06
N HIS A 14 -1.21 -13.35 17.72
CA HIS A 14 -1.64 -11.98 17.47
C HIS A 14 -1.43 -11.61 16.00
N LEU A 15 -2.35 -10.81 15.46
CA LEU A 15 -2.16 -10.11 14.19
C LEU A 15 -1.72 -8.68 14.49
N LEU A 16 -0.56 -8.28 13.98
CA LEU A 16 -0.06 -6.92 14.10
C LEU A 16 -0.17 -6.22 12.76
N VAL A 17 -0.82 -5.05 12.76
CA VAL A 17 -0.96 -4.22 11.58
C VAL A 17 0.05 -3.09 11.65
N VAL A 18 0.94 -3.02 10.65
CA VAL A 18 1.97 -1.99 10.55
C VAL A 18 1.80 -1.25 9.23
N ASN A 19 1.21 -0.05 9.29
CA ASN A 19 0.97 0.77 8.11
C ASN A 19 2.17 1.68 7.74
N GLN A 20 3.20 1.69 8.59
CA GLN A 20 4.44 2.45 8.42
C GLN A 20 5.65 1.54 8.69
N PRO A 21 5.93 0.57 7.82
CA PRO A 21 7.02 -0.39 8.02
C PRO A 21 8.38 0.30 8.16
N GLN A 22 8.60 1.47 7.56
CA GLN A 22 9.84 2.25 7.76
C GLN A 22 10.08 2.66 9.22
N SER A 23 9.04 2.67 10.05
CA SER A 23 9.10 2.95 11.48
C SER A 23 9.14 1.67 12.33
N LEU A 24 9.10 0.49 11.71
CA LEU A 24 9.23 -0.79 12.39
C LEU A 24 10.63 -0.92 12.99
N PRO A 25 10.79 -1.23 14.29
CA PRO A 25 12.10 -1.52 14.85
C PRO A 25 12.77 -2.68 14.12
N SER A 26 14.07 -2.60 13.84
CA SER A 26 14.78 -3.70 13.18
C SER A 26 14.77 -4.99 14.02
N SER A 27 14.61 -4.89 15.34
CA SER A 27 14.40 -6.03 16.24
C SER A 27 13.14 -6.84 15.93
N TRP A 28 12.15 -6.24 15.27
CA TRP A 28 10.92 -6.90 14.83
C TRP A 28 11.07 -7.58 13.47
N ILE A 29 12.16 -7.32 12.73
CA ILE A 29 12.53 -8.05 11.52
C ILE A 29 13.35 -9.26 11.97
N SER A 30 12.64 -10.34 12.26
CA SER A 30 13.16 -11.55 12.85
C SER A 30 12.54 -12.79 12.22
N PRO A 31 13.26 -13.93 12.12
CA PRO A 31 12.69 -15.19 11.67
C PRO A 31 11.64 -15.78 12.64
N LYS A 32 11.44 -15.17 13.81
CA LYS A 32 10.39 -15.55 14.78
C LYS A 32 8.98 -15.17 14.31
N TYR A 33 8.86 -14.21 13.39
CA TYR A 33 7.58 -13.71 12.90
C TYR A 33 7.35 -14.10 11.45
N ARG A 34 6.06 -14.07 11.08
CA ARG A 34 5.57 -14.27 9.73
C ARG A 34 5.04 -12.94 9.22
N TYR A 35 5.31 -12.63 7.96
CA TYR A 35 4.99 -11.33 7.37
C TYR A 35 4.00 -11.50 6.23
N ILE A 36 2.91 -10.73 6.27
CA ILE A 36 2.06 -10.52 5.11
C ILE A 36 2.39 -9.12 4.60
N ILE A 37 2.94 -9.06 3.40
CA ILE A 37 3.40 -7.82 2.79
C ILE A 37 2.40 -7.43 1.71
N ASN A 38 1.66 -6.36 2.00
CA ASN A 38 0.76 -5.71 1.06
C ASN A 38 1.41 -4.44 0.55
N PHE A 39 1.94 -4.50 -0.67
CA PHE A 39 2.40 -3.31 -1.37
C PHE A 39 1.44 -2.96 -2.51
N ARG A 40 1.40 -1.66 -2.81
CA ARG A 40 0.68 -1.05 -3.92
C ARG A 40 1.70 -0.44 -4.88
N ASP A 41 1.37 -0.38 -6.17
CA ASP A 41 2.18 0.34 -7.15
C ASP A 41 2.50 1.76 -6.64
N PRO A 42 3.77 2.17 -6.55
CA PRO A 42 4.14 3.49 -6.02
C PRO A 42 3.55 4.65 -6.84
N ARG A 43 3.27 4.43 -8.13
CA ARG A 43 2.65 5.41 -9.03
C ARG A 43 1.18 5.62 -8.69
N ASP A 44 0.46 4.54 -8.42
CA ASP A 44 -0.93 4.62 -7.96
C ASP A 44 -1.02 5.16 -6.52
N ARG A 45 -0.11 4.71 -5.65
CA ARG A 45 -0.07 5.13 -4.26
C ARG A 45 0.12 6.64 -4.15
N ILE A 46 1.01 7.23 -4.94
CA ILE A 46 1.25 8.68 -4.88
C ILE A 46 0.06 9.48 -5.41
N CYS A 47 -0.65 9.00 -6.44
CA CYS A 47 -1.92 9.59 -6.89
C CYS A 47 -2.97 9.52 -5.77
N ASN A 48 -3.13 8.36 -5.13
CA ASN A 48 -4.04 8.22 -3.99
C ASN A 48 -3.67 9.19 -2.84
N MET A 49 -2.38 9.40 -2.56
CA MET A 49 -1.95 10.35 -1.53
C MET A 49 -2.31 11.81 -1.87
N TYR A 50 -2.36 12.18 -3.15
CA TYR A 50 -2.83 13.49 -3.59
C TYR A 50 -4.31 13.66 -3.23
N HIS A 51 -5.16 12.70 -3.60
CA HIS A 51 -6.61 12.75 -3.30
C HIS A 51 -6.89 12.72 -1.80
N TRP A 52 -6.08 11.98 -1.04
CA TRP A 52 -6.15 11.96 0.43
C TRP A 52 -5.93 13.34 1.06
N GLN A 53 -5.28 14.29 0.38
CA GLN A 53 -5.16 15.65 0.91
C GLN A 53 -6.53 16.31 1.11
N PHE A 54 -7.52 15.98 0.27
CA PHE A 54 -8.81 16.67 0.25
C PHE A 54 -9.86 16.01 1.15
N SER A 55 -9.81 14.68 1.28
CA SER A 55 -10.88 13.91 1.92
C SER A 55 -10.61 13.55 3.39
N ASN A 56 -9.34 13.46 3.80
CA ASN A 56 -9.00 12.94 5.12
C ASN A 56 -8.67 14.06 6.13
N PRO A 57 -8.99 13.86 7.43
CA PRO A 57 -8.50 14.73 8.48
C PRO A 57 -6.99 14.53 8.69
N PHE A 58 -6.29 15.58 9.09
CA PHE A 58 -4.89 15.52 9.50
C PHE A 58 -4.80 15.66 11.03
N PRO A 59 -4.58 14.56 11.77
CA PRO A 59 -4.48 14.63 13.22
C PRO A 59 -3.35 15.57 13.65
N GLY A 60 -3.67 16.52 14.52
CA GLY A 60 -2.70 17.49 15.03
C GLY A 60 -2.44 18.71 14.13
N MET A 61 -3.21 18.89 13.05
CA MET A 61 -3.25 20.16 12.31
C MET A 61 -4.50 20.97 12.67
N THR A 62 -4.35 22.28 12.72
CA THR A 62 -5.47 23.23 12.79
C THR A 62 -6.25 23.26 11.48
N ALA A 63 -7.47 23.83 11.51
CA ALA A 63 -8.29 23.97 10.32
C ALA A 63 -7.65 24.88 9.25
N GLU A 64 -6.92 25.92 9.68
CA GLU A 64 -6.19 26.85 8.81
C GLU A 64 -5.01 26.16 8.12
N GLU A 65 -4.14 25.48 8.88
CA GLU A 65 -3.03 24.70 8.31
C GLU A 65 -3.51 23.63 7.31
N ARG A 66 -4.66 23.00 7.59
CA ARG A 66 -5.28 22.05 6.65
C ARG A 66 -5.74 22.75 5.37
N ALA A 67 -6.38 23.92 5.48
CA ALA A 67 -6.85 24.68 4.33
C ALA A 67 -5.68 25.13 3.45
N ASP A 68 -4.61 25.64 4.05
CA ASP A 68 -3.40 26.05 3.33
C ASP A 68 -2.77 24.88 2.59
N ARG A 69 -2.60 23.73 3.25
CA ARG A 69 -2.04 22.53 2.62
C ARG A 69 -2.88 22.01 1.46
N VAL A 70 -4.21 22.03 1.62
CA VAL A 70 -5.15 21.66 0.55
C VAL A 70 -5.00 22.61 -0.64
N GLU A 71 -4.89 23.91 -0.38
CA GLU A 71 -4.74 24.91 -1.41
C GLU A 71 -3.38 24.83 -2.12
N GLU A 72 -2.30 24.54 -1.39
CA GLU A 72 -0.99 24.23 -1.98
C GLU A 72 -1.07 23.02 -2.94
N ALA A 73 -1.74 21.94 -2.51
CA ALA A 73 -1.92 20.77 -3.36
C ALA A 73 -2.75 21.10 -4.60
N ARG A 74 -3.82 21.88 -4.45
CA ARG A 74 -4.67 22.31 -5.56
C ARG A 74 -3.91 23.18 -6.57
N LYS A 75 -3.14 24.15 -6.09
CA LYS A 75 -2.31 25.04 -6.94
C LYS A 75 -1.24 24.29 -7.71
N ALA A 76 -0.64 23.26 -7.11
CA ALA A 76 0.36 22.44 -7.78
C ALA A 76 -0.23 21.56 -8.90
N GLY A 77 -1.53 21.25 -8.82
CA GLY A 77 -2.15 20.20 -9.62
C GLY A 77 -1.58 18.80 -9.31
N ILE A 78 -2.22 17.75 -9.83
CA ILE A 78 -1.79 16.39 -9.52
C ILE A 78 -0.37 16.11 -10.05
N ASP A 79 -0.04 16.51 -11.27
CA ASP A 79 1.28 16.30 -11.87
C ASP A 79 2.39 16.99 -11.08
N GLY A 80 2.25 18.29 -10.82
CA GLY A 80 3.24 19.06 -10.05
C GLY A 80 3.41 18.51 -8.64
N TRP A 81 2.30 18.13 -7.99
CA TRP A 81 2.33 17.54 -6.65
C TRP A 81 3.02 16.17 -6.64
N VAL A 82 2.72 15.30 -7.60
CA VAL A 82 3.32 13.96 -7.74
C VAL A 82 4.82 14.06 -8.03
N ILE A 83 5.26 14.97 -8.92
CA ILE A 83 6.68 15.21 -9.20
C ILE A 83 7.39 15.68 -7.92
N PHE A 84 6.81 16.66 -7.22
CA PHE A 84 7.37 17.17 -5.97
C PHE A 84 7.48 16.07 -4.91
N LYS A 85 6.41 15.30 -4.68
CA LYS A 85 6.39 14.25 -3.65
C LYS A 85 7.26 13.06 -3.99
N SER A 86 7.28 12.61 -5.25
CA SER A 86 8.16 11.53 -5.70
C SER A 86 9.63 11.89 -5.49
N SER A 87 9.98 13.16 -5.67
CA SER A 87 11.34 13.62 -5.39
C SER A 87 11.74 13.49 -3.92
N ARG A 88 10.82 13.50 -2.96
CA ARG A 88 11.11 13.47 -1.52
C ARG A 88 10.92 12.10 -0.86
N GLN A 89 9.93 11.31 -1.32
CA GLN A 89 9.54 10.06 -0.66
C GLN A 89 10.45 8.86 -0.96
N PHE A 90 11.16 8.89 -2.09
CA PHE A 90 12.00 7.78 -2.55
C PHE A 90 13.49 8.12 -2.45
N ARG A 91 13.89 8.74 -1.33
CA ARG A 91 15.29 9.11 -1.05
C ARG A 91 15.85 8.32 0.13
N GLY A 92 16.46 7.16 -0.15
CA GLY A 92 17.37 6.45 0.76
C GLY A 92 16.79 5.26 1.52
N ARG A 93 17.67 4.59 2.28
CA ARG A 93 17.51 3.24 2.88
C ARG A 93 16.39 3.03 3.90
N ASN A 94 15.50 4.01 4.10
CA ASN A 94 14.37 3.95 5.03
C ASN A 94 13.06 4.34 4.36
N ASP A 95 12.96 4.24 3.04
CA ASP A 95 11.67 4.36 2.38
C ASP A 95 10.79 3.12 2.62
N LEU A 96 9.48 3.29 2.40
CA LEU A 96 8.46 2.28 2.60
C LEU A 96 8.78 0.96 1.88
N TYR A 97 9.21 1.06 0.62
CA TYR A 97 9.41 -0.09 -0.27
C TYR A 97 10.72 -0.80 0.01
N ASP A 98 11.79 -0.06 0.30
CA ASP A 98 13.05 -0.62 0.75
C ASP A 98 12.84 -1.51 1.98
N ARG A 99 11.99 -1.08 2.92
CA ARG A 99 11.67 -1.89 4.09
C ARG A 99 10.86 -3.15 3.75
N PHE A 100 9.88 -3.06 2.85
CA PHE A 100 9.17 -4.26 2.38
C PHE A 100 10.13 -5.28 1.78
N PHE A 101 11.01 -4.81 0.90
CA PHE A 101 11.91 -5.70 0.21
C PHE A 101 13.05 -6.22 1.09
N GLN A 102 13.49 -5.44 2.09
CA GLN A 102 14.39 -5.93 3.12
C GLN A 102 13.81 -7.15 3.82
N ILE A 103 12.55 -7.07 4.29
CA ILE A 103 11.87 -8.19 4.96
C ILE A 103 11.77 -9.40 4.02
N LEU A 104 11.43 -9.18 2.74
CA LEU A 104 11.35 -10.25 1.73
C LEU A 104 12.70 -10.93 1.48
N GLU A 105 13.79 -10.17 1.48
CA GLU A 105 15.14 -10.66 1.18
C GLU A 105 15.78 -11.35 2.37
N GLU A 106 15.59 -10.83 3.57
CA GLU A 106 16.14 -11.41 4.81
C GLU A 106 15.36 -12.65 5.26
N HIS A 107 14.04 -12.71 4.98
CA HIS A 107 13.16 -13.77 5.46
C HIS A 107 12.21 -14.35 4.38
N PRO A 108 12.72 -14.82 3.22
CA PRO A 108 11.88 -15.25 2.10
C PRO A 108 10.91 -16.38 2.44
N GLY A 109 11.28 -17.30 3.33
CA GLY A 109 10.42 -18.41 3.77
C GLY A 109 9.34 -18.03 4.79
N GLN A 110 9.38 -16.81 5.33
CA GLN A 110 8.41 -16.31 6.33
C GLN A 110 7.46 -15.25 5.76
N CYS A 111 7.55 -14.97 4.46
CA CYS A 111 6.79 -13.89 3.83
C CYS A 111 5.69 -14.44 2.92
N LEU A 112 4.55 -13.75 2.93
CA LEU A 112 3.54 -13.83 1.89
C LEU A 112 3.36 -12.45 1.27
N VAL A 113 3.52 -12.37 -0.04
CA VAL A 113 3.19 -11.18 -0.81
C VAL A 113 1.72 -11.25 -1.23
N LEU A 114 0.93 -10.31 -0.75
CA LEU A 114 -0.48 -10.12 -1.13
C LEU A 114 -0.66 -8.69 -1.58
N THR A 115 -0.50 -8.41 -2.86
CA THR A 115 -0.46 -7.03 -3.37
C THR A 115 -1.84 -6.41 -3.47
N TYR A 116 -1.88 -5.07 -3.54
CA TYR A 116 -3.09 -4.34 -3.88
C TYR A 116 -3.64 -4.75 -5.25
N ALA A 117 -2.77 -5.07 -6.22
CA ALA A 117 -3.20 -5.53 -7.53
C ALA A 117 -3.99 -6.84 -7.45
N ARG A 118 -3.46 -7.82 -6.70
CA ARG A 118 -4.17 -9.08 -6.45
C ARG A 118 -5.49 -8.86 -5.71
N LEU A 119 -5.49 -8.02 -4.68
CA LEU A 119 -6.72 -7.69 -3.95
C LEU A 119 -7.82 -7.16 -4.89
N CYS A 120 -7.45 -6.32 -5.84
CA CYS A 120 -8.38 -5.69 -6.78
C CYS A 120 -8.80 -6.59 -7.94
N LEU A 121 -7.91 -7.47 -8.41
CA LEU A 121 -8.10 -8.20 -9.67
C LEU A 121 -8.41 -9.69 -9.48
N ASP A 122 -8.07 -10.26 -8.34
CA ASP A 122 -8.31 -11.68 -8.02
C ASP A 122 -8.44 -11.86 -6.50
N PHE A 123 -9.56 -11.40 -5.97
CA PHE A 123 -9.88 -11.49 -4.54
C PHE A 123 -9.93 -12.95 -4.05
N ASP A 124 -10.39 -13.88 -4.88
CA ASP A 124 -10.49 -15.29 -4.49
C ASP A 124 -9.10 -15.93 -4.34
N ASP A 125 -8.17 -15.65 -5.26
CA ASP A 125 -6.79 -16.08 -5.10
C ASP A 125 -6.10 -15.38 -3.92
N PHE A 126 -6.42 -14.11 -3.65
CA PHE A 126 -5.95 -13.41 -2.45
C PHE A 126 -6.33 -14.17 -1.17
N ILE A 127 -7.61 -14.55 -1.02
CA ILE A 127 -8.11 -15.31 0.14
C ILE A 127 -7.48 -16.70 0.20
N ARG A 128 -7.38 -17.40 -0.94
CA ARG A 128 -6.78 -18.73 -1.02
C ARG A 128 -5.31 -18.74 -0.57
N ARG A 129 -4.51 -17.76 -1.00
CA ARG A 129 -3.11 -17.61 -0.59
C ARG A 129 -2.98 -17.27 0.89
N LEU A 130 -3.84 -16.38 1.40
CA LEU A 130 -3.89 -16.05 2.83
C LEU A 130 -4.24 -17.28 3.68
N SER A 131 -5.22 -18.07 3.25
CA SER A 131 -5.61 -19.33 3.88
C SER A 131 -4.44 -20.33 3.93
N HIS A 132 -3.80 -20.58 2.80
CA HIS A 132 -2.65 -21.47 2.71
C HIS A 132 -1.50 -21.00 3.61
N PHE A 133 -1.19 -19.71 3.59
CA PHE A 133 -0.15 -19.16 4.44
C PHE A 133 -0.52 -19.29 5.92
N THR A 134 -1.69 -18.83 6.35
CA THR A 134 -2.09 -18.88 7.76
C THR A 134 -2.34 -20.30 8.27
N GLY A 135 -2.54 -21.28 7.39
CA GLY A 135 -2.95 -22.64 7.74
C GLY A 135 -4.40 -22.72 8.19
N ILE A 136 -5.19 -21.67 7.97
CA ILE A 136 -6.60 -21.59 8.35
C ILE A 136 -7.44 -21.96 7.13
N PRO A 137 -8.12 -23.12 7.11
CA PRO A 137 -8.96 -23.51 6.00
C PRO A 137 -10.14 -22.54 5.88
N VAL A 138 -10.38 -22.03 4.67
CA VAL A 138 -11.50 -21.15 4.39
C VAL A 138 -12.75 -21.98 4.11
N THR A 139 -13.79 -21.79 4.94
CA THR A 139 -15.09 -22.44 4.76
C THR A 139 -15.98 -21.61 3.84
N GLU A 140 -17.03 -22.24 3.31
CA GLU A 140 -18.07 -21.52 2.53
C GLU A 140 -18.73 -20.39 3.35
N SER A 141 -18.94 -20.61 4.65
CA SER A 141 -19.48 -19.59 5.54
C SER A 141 -18.54 -18.40 5.73
N MET A 142 -17.22 -18.62 5.73
CA MET A 142 -16.22 -17.53 5.75
C MET A 142 -16.23 -16.76 4.44
N LEU A 143 -16.29 -17.44 3.28
CA LEU A 143 -16.38 -16.77 1.97
C LEU A 143 -17.61 -15.87 1.87
N LYS A 144 -18.79 -16.37 2.28
CA LYS A 144 -20.03 -15.57 2.30
C LYS A 144 -19.90 -14.32 3.18
N ARG A 145 -19.14 -14.38 4.27
CA ARG A 145 -18.89 -13.22 5.14
C ARG A 145 -17.87 -12.24 4.56
N LEU A 146 -16.91 -12.74 3.79
CA LEU A 146 -15.87 -11.94 3.14
C LEU A 146 -16.34 -11.30 1.83
N GLU A 147 -17.49 -11.70 1.31
CA GLU A 147 -18.07 -11.15 0.08
C GLU A 147 -18.22 -9.62 0.14
N ILE A 148 -18.56 -9.06 1.30
CA ILE A 148 -18.70 -7.61 1.51
C ILE A 148 -17.36 -6.86 1.47
N GLU A 149 -16.24 -7.58 1.59
CA GLU A 149 -14.87 -7.02 1.53
C GLU A 149 -14.32 -7.03 0.09
N ARG A 150 -15.07 -7.58 -0.87
CA ARG A 150 -14.68 -7.54 -2.27
C ARG A 150 -14.65 -6.09 -2.77
N PRO A 151 -13.69 -5.73 -3.64
CA PRO A 151 -13.54 -4.37 -4.15
C PRO A 151 -14.85 -3.77 -4.69
N GLU A 152 -15.66 -4.58 -5.38
CA GLU A 152 -16.92 -4.17 -6.02
C GLU A 152 -18.03 -3.88 -5.00
N ASN A 153 -17.95 -4.50 -3.82
CA ASN A 153 -18.95 -4.43 -2.76
C ASN A 153 -18.54 -3.45 -1.63
N LEU A 154 -17.33 -2.88 -1.67
CA LEU A 154 -16.81 -2.01 -0.60
C LEU A 154 -17.67 -0.78 -0.34
N GLY A 155 -18.37 -0.26 -1.35
CA GLY A 155 -19.32 0.85 -1.19
C GLY A 155 -20.46 0.55 -0.23
N ASP A 156 -20.83 -0.72 -0.10
CA ASP A 156 -21.91 -1.21 0.76
C ASP A 156 -21.41 -1.69 2.13
N ASN A 157 -20.10 -1.65 2.39
CA ASN A 157 -19.51 -2.11 3.65
C ASN A 157 -19.46 -0.98 4.70
N PRO A 158 -20.37 -0.94 5.70
CA PRO A 158 -20.38 0.11 6.71
C PRO A 158 -19.21 0.02 7.69
N ARG A 159 -18.46 -1.09 7.68
CA ARG A 159 -17.29 -1.33 8.53
C ARG A 159 -15.98 -1.12 7.81
N TRP A 160 -16.02 -0.62 6.56
CA TRP A 160 -14.81 -0.39 5.80
C TRP A 160 -13.89 0.60 6.53
N VAL A 161 -12.66 0.16 6.80
CA VAL A 161 -11.67 0.89 7.60
C VAL A 161 -11.24 2.21 6.92
N GLY A 162 -11.52 2.38 5.63
CA GLY A 162 -11.34 3.64 4.91
C GLY A 162 -12.33 4.74 5.30
N ASN A 163 -13.25 4.49 6.24
CA ASN A 163 -14.21 5.42 6.88
C ASN A 163 -15.23 6.11 5.96
N ARG A 164 -14.99 6.18 4.64
CA ARG A 164 -15.96 6.62 3.63
C ARG A 164 -15.49 6.26 2.22
N TRP A 165 -16.19 5.35 1.55
CA TRP A 165 -15.91 5.01 0.15
C TRP A 165 -16.25 6.22 -0.74
N GLU A 166 -15.23 6.96 -1.18
CA GLU A 166 -15.39 8.09 -2.12
C GLU A 166 -15.16 7.67 -3.58
N GLY A 167 -15.30 6.38 -3.89
CA GLY A 167 -15.30 5.88 -5.26
C GLY A 167 -13.94 5.88 -5.98
N SER A 168 -12.83 6.17 -5.29
CA SER A 168 -11.63 6.56 -6.04
C SER A 168 -10.61 5.47 -6.34
N ASP A 169 -10.70 4.24 -5.80
CA ASP A 169 -9.68 3.23 -6.16
C ASP A 169 -10.01 1.77 -5.79
N ILE A 170 -10.51 1.02 -6.78
CA ILE A 170 -10.55 -0.45 -6.78
C ILE A 170 -9.81 -1.05 -7.97
N MET A 171 -9.03 -0.25 -8.72
CA MET A 171 -8.39 -0.74 -9.93
C MET A 171 -6.94 -0.23 -10.04
N PRO A 172 -5.96 -1.12 -10.20
CA PRO A 172 -4.58 -0.75 -10.49
C PRO A 172 -4.45 0.07 -11.78
N GLY A 173 -3.41 0.90 -11.86
CA GLY A 173 -3.09 1.71 -13.04
C GLY A 173 -3.88 3.02 -13.13
N ARG A 174 -4.40 3.53 -12.01
CA ARG A 174 -5.04 4.86 -11.92
C ARG A 174 -4.14 5.97 -12.43
N TYR A 175 -2.84 5.89 -12.14
CA TYR A 175 -1.86 6.90 -12.57
C TYR A 175 -1.92 7.19 -14.07
N LYS A 176 -2.27 6.21 -14.90
CA LYS A 176 -2.36 6.34 -16.37
C LYS A 176 -3.49 7.26 -16.84
N ARG A 177 -4.55 7.40 -16.02
CA ARG A 177 -5.72 8.23 -16.34
C ARG A 177 -5.63 9.62 -15.74
N GLU A 178 -4.82 9.80 -14.70
CA GLU A 178 -4.75 11.05 -13.95
C GLU A 178 -3.49 11.88 -14.21
N LEU A 179 -2.41 11.26 -14.67
CA LEU A 179 -1.14 11.94 -14.92
C LEU A 179 -0.91 12.14 -16.41
N GLN A 180 -0.22 13.23 -16.74
CA GLN A 180 0.29 13.45 -18.09
C GLN A 180 1.38 12.43 -18.45
N PRO A 181 1.53 12.04 -19.73
CA PRO A 181 2.56 11.11 -20.16
C PRO A 181 3.98 11.50 -19.70
N GLU A 182 4.34 12.78 -19.78
CA GLU A 182 5.66 13.28 -19.37
C GLU A 182 5.89 13.11 -17.86
N THR A 183 4.82 13.31 -17.06
CA THR A 183 4.88 13.04 -15.61
C THR A 183 5.11 11.56 -15.34
N ILE A 184 4.41 10.69 -16.09
CA ILE A 184 4.54 9.23 -15.97
C ILE A 184 5.98 8.80 -16.26
N GLU A 185 6.60 9.31 -17.33
CA GLU A 185 8.00 9.02 -17.67
C GLU A 185 8.95 9.42 -16.53
N ILE A 186 8.78 10.62 -15.97
CA ILE A 186 9.61 11.13 -14.86
C ILE A 186 9.49 10.23 -13.63
N ILE A 187 8.29 9.79 -13.25
CA ILE A 187 8.12 8.94 -12.07
C ILE A 187 8.51 7.49 -12.34
N ASN A 188 8.32 6.99 -13.56
CA ASN A 188 8.75 5.66 -13.98
C ASN A 188 10.26 5.51 -13.80
N GLU A 189 11.06 6.45 -14.31
CA GLU A 189 12.51 6.41 -14.17
C GLU A 189 12.96 6.46 -12.70
N LYS A 190 12.30 7.29 -11.87
CA LYS A 190 12.59 7.34 -10.42
C LYS A 190 12.22 6.05 -9.70
N MET A 191 11.09 5.44 -10.05
CA MET A 191 10.53 4.29 -9.34
C MET A 191 10.98 2.95 -9.91
N LYS A 192 11.71 2.95 -11.02
CA LYS A 192 12.19 1.78 -11.77
C LYS A 192 12.81 0.69 -10.89
N PRO A 193 13.67 0.98 -9.89
CA PRO A 193 14.21 -0.07 -9.02
C PRO A 193 13.13 -0.79 -8.22
N TYR A 194 12.14 -0.07 -7.68
CA TYR A 194 11.06 -0.65 -6.90
C TYR A 194 10.11 -1.44 -7.80
N LEU A 195 9.72 -0.89 -8.95
CA LEU A 195 8.82 -1.56 -9.90
C LEU A 195 9.38 -2.91 -10.39
N ARG A 196 10.70 -2.97 -10.66
CA ARG A 196 11.38 -4.23 -10.99
C ARG A 196 11.37 -5.23 -9.83
N ARG A 197 11.58 -4.78 -8.59
CA ARG A 197 11.48 -5.65 -7.40
C ARG A 197 10.05 -6.12 -7.17
N MET A 198 9.04 -5.27 -7.37
CA MET A 198 7.63 -5.65 -7.30
C MET A 198 7.33 -6.76 -8.31
N ALA A 199 7.74 -6.61 -9.57
CA ALA A 199 7.57 -7.63 -10.61
C ALA A 199 8.25 -8.97 -10.26
N LYS A 200 9.41 -8.93 -9.60
CA LYS A 200 10.07 -10.13 -9.09
C LYS A 200 9.24 -10.84 -8.01
N TYR A 201 8.63 -10.09 -7.09
CA TYR A 201 7.93 -10.66 -5.92
C TYR A 201 6.43 -10.87 -6.12
N ASP A 202 5.84 -10.32 -7.17
CA ASP A 202 4.46 -10.55 -7.60
C ASP A 202 4.40 -10.82 -9.12
N PRO A 203 4.91 -11.98 -9.58
CA PRO A 203 5.10 -12.27 -11.00
C PRO A 203 3.79 -12.34 -11.79
N ASP A 204 2.68 -12.74 -11.16
CA ASP A 204 1.37 -12.83 -11.82
C ASP A 204 0.89 -11.46 -12.34
N TYR A 205 1.33 -10.38 -11.69
CA TYR A 205 1.00 -9.00 -12.03
C TYR A 205 2.22 -8.18 -12.48
N ALA A 206 3.33 -8.84 -12.83
CA ALA A 206 4.56 -8.18 -13.26
C ALA A 206 4.34 -7.19 -14.42
N HIS A 207 3.45 -7.53 -15.35
CA HIS A 207 3.09 -6.69 -16.49
C HIS A 207 2.57 -5.32 -16.06
N LEU A 208 1.82 -5.21 -14.95
CA LEU A 208 1.32 -3.93 -14.44
C LEU A 208 2.46 -3.02 -13.98
N TYR A 209 3.51 -3.59 -13.36
CA TYR A 209 4.62 -2.81 -12.83
C TYR A 209 5.63 -2.41 -13.91
N LEU A 210 5.86 -3.28 -14.89
CA LEU A 210 6.88 -3.10 -15.93
C LEU A 210 6.38 -2.31 -17.14
N GLU A 211 5.08 -2.03 -17.22
CA GLU A 211 4.53 -1.24 -18.32
C GLU A 211 5.12 0.18 -18.34
N GLY A 212 5.72 0.53 -19.47
CA GLY A 212 6.37 1.82 -19.71
C GLY A 212 7.76 1.97 -19.07
N LEU A 213 8.45 0.88 -18.69
CA LEU A 213 9.82 0.87 -18.15
C LEU A 213 10.89 0.36 -19.10
#